data_AF-A0A7S6MZ58-F1
#
_entry.id   AF-A0A7S6MZ58-F1
#
_cell.length_a   1.000
_cell.length_b   1.000
_cell.length_c   1.000
_cell.angle_alpha   90.00
_cell.angle_beta   90.00
_cell.angle_gamma   90.00
#
_symmetry.space_group_name_H-M   'P 1'
#
loop_
_entity.id
_entity.type
_entity.pdbx_description
1 polymer ?
#
loop_
_entity_poly.entity_id
_entity_poly.type
_entity_poly.pdbx_seq_one_letter_code
_entity_poly.pdbx_strand_id
1 'polypeptide(L)'
;MEVFLEELGAYLFALLLIGGVLFFYIRRLRSVNRETASKILKAKETGLYEPVSLHPYVDHDTCIGTSACIDACPEKDILGFSRGKAVTVNASRCVGHGACFHACPVQAISLLIGTEKRGVELPHVSQEFETNIPMLYIAGELGGMGLIKNAIEQGKQAIDYLAKKLKKDHHTDADVIIVGAGPAGIGASLNAVKHGLRYLTLEQDTIGGTVSSFPRAKLVMTSPMELPLLGKVKFTETSKTELISLWKELISKFSINIHEQEKVEEIKKIDDIFHVRTNKQQYRSSAVLLAIGRRGTPRKMGVPGEELEKVYYRLLEPELIHDQDILVVGGGDSAIESALLLADEGNRVSLSYRSESFSRLKPQNAEKIKKASETGAVKLLMNSSVTEITKDAATLKDNGTGTAEQIKNDLVYVFIGGELPTAFLEKIGVQITKKFGEAILKH
;
A
#
# COMPACT_ATOMS: atom_id res chain seq x y z
N MET A 1 -51.46 -43.39 30.47
CA MET A 1 -51.08 -42.25 31.33
C MET A 1 -49.57 -42.14 31.46
N GLU A 2 -48.86 -43.24 31.73
CA GLU A 2 -47.39 -43.29 31.74
C GLU A 2 -46.75 -42.87 30.41
N VAL A 3 -47.19 -43.44 29.28
CA VAL A 3 -46.68 -43.07 27.94
C VAL A 3 -46.82 -41.57 27.63
N PHE A 4 -47.94 -40.95 28.07
CA PHE A 4 -48.18 -39.52 27.86
C PHE A 4 -47.24 -38.65 28.73
N LEU A 5 -46.93 -39.08 29.95
CA LEU A 5 -45.99 -38.40 30.84
C LEU A 5 -44.54 -38.50 30.34
N GLU A 6 -44.15 -39.64 29.76
CA GLU A 6 -42.85 -39.83 29.14
C GLU A 6 -42.68 -38.96 27.88
N GLU A 7 -43.69 -38.92 27.00
CA GLU A 7 -43.70 -38.03 25.82
C GLU A 7 -43.61 -36.56 26.24
N LEU A 8 -44.41 -36.13 27.24
CA LEU A 8 -44.37 -34.77 27.76
C LEU A 8 -42.98 -34.40 28.32
N GLY A 9 -42.36 -35.33 29.05
CA GLY A 9 -41.00 -35.16 29.58
C GLY A 9 -39.95 -35.00 28.48
N ALA A 10 -40.05 -35.82 27.42
CA ALA A 10 -39.16 -35.74 26.26
C ALA A 10 -39.32 -34.40 25.51
N TYR A 11 -40.55 -33.93 25.28
CA TYR A 11 -40.80 -32.63 24.65
C TYR A 11 -40.32 -31.45 25.51
N LEU A 12 -40.50 -31.51 26.83
CA LEU A 12 -40.02 -30.47 27.74
C LEU A 12 -38.49 -30.40 27.75
N PHE A 13 -37.82 -31.57 27.77
CA PHE A 13 -36.36 -31.64 27.69
C PHE A 13 -35.83 -31.09 26.35
N ALA A 14 -36.47 -31.45 25.23
CA ALA A 14 -36.13 -30.92 23.91
C ALA A 14 -36.33 -29.39 23.85
N LEU A 15 -37.43 -28.86 24.39
CA LEU A 15 -37.69 -27.42 24.48
C LEU A 15 -36.67 -26.69 25.35
N LEU A 16 -36.25 -27.27 26.48
CA LEU A 16 -35.21 -26.71 27.34
C LEU A 16 -33.84 -26.70 26.65
N LEU A 17 -33.49 -27.76 25.91
CA LEU A 17 -32.27 -27.81 25.10
C LEU A 17 -32.28 -26.74 23.99
N ILE A 18 -33.37 -26.67 23.22
CA ILE A 18 -33.54 -25.67 22.14
C ILE A 18 -33.49 -24.26 22.73
N GLY A 19 -34.21 -24.02 23.84
CA GLY A 19 -34.23 -22.75 24.55
C GLY A 19 -32.86 -22.35 25.07
N GLY A 20 -32.10 -23.30 25.63
CA GLY A 20 -30.72 -23.09 26.07
C GLY A 20 -29.80 -22.70 24.90
N VAL A 21 -29.83 -23.45 23.80
CA VAL A 21 -29.05 -23.15 22.59
C VAL A 21 -29.42 -21.77 22.03
N LEU A 22 -30.71 -21.46 21.90
CA LEU A 22 -31.18 -20.15 21.45
C LEU A 22 -30.76 -19.02 22.38
N PHE A 23 -30.82 -19.23 23.69
CA PHE A 23 -30.39 -18.24 24.68
C PHE A 23 -28.90 -17.91 24.54
N PHE A 24 -28.04 -18.94 24.48
CA PHE A 24 -26.60 -18.72 24.27
C PHE A 24 -26.30 -18.09 22.90
N TYR A 25 -27.01 -18.50 21.86
CA TYR A 25 -26.89 -17.91 20.53
C TYR A 25 -27.26 -16.42 20.52
N ILE A 26 -28.42 -16.05 21.05
CA ILE A 26 -28.87 -14.64 21.13
C ILE A 26 -27.93 -13.81 22.01
N ARG A 27 -27.49 -14.36 23.15
CA ARG A 27 -26.54 -13.68 24.05
C ARG A 27 -25.21 -13.41 23.34
N ARG A 28 -24.67 -14.40 22.63
CA ARG A 28 -23.46 -14.25 21.81
C ARG A 28 -23.66 -13.19 20.72
N LEU A 29 -24.79 -13.22 20.01
CA LEU A 29 -25.12 -12.27 18.95
C LEU A 29 -25.19 -10.84 19.48
N ARG A 30 -25.82 -10.62 20.64
CA ARG A 30 -25.86 -9.32 21.32
C ARG A 30 -24.47 -8.84 21.73
N SER A 31 -23.63 -9.74 22.24
CA SER A 31 -22.25 -9.42 22.63
C SER A 31 -21.43 -8.95 21.43
N VAL A 32 -21.42 -9.72 20.34
CA VAL A 32 -20.68 -9.42 19.10
C VAL A 32 -21.18 -8.12 18.46
N ASN A 33 -22.49 -7.91 18.43
CA ASN A 33 -23.09 -6.66 17.93
C ASN A 33 -22.61 -5.45 18.75
N ARG A 34 -22.57 -5.57 20.08
CA ARG A 34 -22.15 -4.48 20.97
C ARG A 34 -20.65 -4.19 20.80
N GLU A 35 -19.83 -5.22 20.68
CA GLU A 35 -18.39 -5.09 20.43
C GLU A 35 -18.14 -4.40 19.08
N THR A 36 -18.78 -4.87 18.01
CA THR A 36 -18.64 -4.30 16.67
C THR A 36 -19.10 -2.84 16.64
N ALA A 37 -20.20 -2.51 17.31
CA ALA A 37 -20.67 -1.14 17.43
C ALA A 37 -19.64 -0.24 18.15
N SER A 38 -19.04 -0.73 19.24
CA SER A 38 -17.97 -0.01 19.94
C SER A 38 -16.74 0.22 19.05
N LYS A 39 -16.33 -0.80 18.30
CA LYS A 39 -15.22 -0.69 17.33
C LYS A 39 -15.52 0.33 16.23
N ILE A 40 -16.74 0.36 15.70
CA ILE A 40 -17.17 1.36 14.70
C ILE A 40 -17.14 2.77 15.28
N LEU A 41 -17.61 2.96 16.52
CA LEU A 41 -17.58 4.27 17.18
C LEU A 41 -16.13 4.76 17.35
N LYS A 42 -15.25 3.92 17.87
CA LYS A 42 -13.82 4.22 17.99
C LYS A 42 -13.18 4.52 16.64
N ALA A 43 -13.53 3.76 15.60
CA ALA A 43 -13.04 4.00 14.24
C ALA A 43 -13.51 5.35 13.67
N LYS A 44 -14.73 5.79 14.00
CA LYS A 44 -15.25 7.11 13.60
C LYS A 44 -14.53 8.24 14.33
N GLU A 45 -14.34 8.10 15.65
CA GLU A 45 -13.60 9.08 16.47
C GLU A 45 -12.15 9.25 16.01
N THR A 46 -11.50 8.14 15.65
CA THR A 46 -10.10 8.14 15.16
C THR A 46 -9.97 8.44 13.66
N GLY A 47 -11.09 8.63 12.94
CA GLY A 47 -11.09 8.86 11.49
C GLY A 47 -10.74 7.62 10.65
N LEU A 48 -10.56 6.45 11.25
CA LEU A 48 -10.23 5.19 10.58
C LEU A 48 -11.43 4.52 9.87
N TYR A 49 -12.65 4.97 10.19
CA TYR A 49 -13.87 4.50 9.55
C TYR A 49 -13.95 4.94 8.08
N GLU A 50 -13.53 6.17 7.78
CA GLU A 50 -13.52 6.71 6.42
C GLU A 50 -12.28 6.18 5.69
N PRO A 51 -12.41 5.45 4.56
CA PRO A 51 -11.27 4.88 3.87
C PRO A 51 -10.40 5.91 3.15
N VAL A 52 -9.09 5.67 3.18
CA VAL A 52 -8.08 6.46 2.47
C VAL A 52 -7.90 6.01 1.02
N SER A 53 -8.18 4.74 0.71
CA SER A 53 -7.98 4.15 -0.62
C SER A 53 -8.97 3.00 -0.90
N LEU A 54 -8.48 1.86 -1.38
CA LEU A 54 -9.25 0.65 -1.60
C LEU A 54 -9.82 0.13 -0.28
N HIS A 55 -11.10 -0.21 -0.27
CA HIS A 55 -11.77 -0.76 0.90
C HIS A 55 -12.94 -1.68 0.51
N PRO A 56 -13.33 -2.62 1.38
CA PRO A 56 -14.48 -3.47 1.11
C PRO A 56 -15.78 -2.70 1.39
N TYR A 57 -16.71 -2.82 0.45
CA TYR A 57 -18.11 -2.48 0.58
C TYR A 57 -18.92 -3.77 0.68
N VAL A 58 -19.85 -3.81 1.64
CA VAL A 58 -20.76 -4.94 1.82
C VAL A 58 -22.14 -4.51 1.30
N ASP A 59 -22.63 -5.21 0.29
CA ASP A 59 -24.03 -5.11 -0.12
C ASP A 59 -24.88 -5.82 0.93
N HIS A 60 -25.64 -5.04 1.70
CA HIS A 60 -26.48 -5.58 2.75
C HIS A 60 -27.64 -6.40 2.19
N ASP A 61 -28.15 -6.13 0.99
CA ASP A 61 -29.32 -6.84 0.47
C ASP A 61 -28.95 -8.27 0.02
N THR A 62 -27.72 -8.43 -0.48
CA THR A 62 -27.17 -9.73 -0.86
C THR A 62 -26.53 -10.48 0.32
N CYS A 63 -26.08 -9.79 1.37
CA CYS A 63 -25.36 -10.41 2.49
C CYS A 63 -26.23 -11.38 3.31
N ILE A 64 -25.84 -12.66 3.34
CA ILE A 64 -26.49 -13.72 4.15
C ILE A 64 -25.88 -13.92 5.55
N GLY A 65 -24.94 -13.09 5.98
CA GLY A 65 -24.45 -13.11 7.36
C GLY A 65 -23.52 -14.26 7.76
N THR A 66 -22.86 -14.94 6.81
CA THR A 66 -21.99 -16.09 7.11
C THR A 66 -20.69 -15.73 7.85
N SER A 67 -20.31 -14.46 7.88
CA SER A 67 -19.03 -13.96 8.44
C SER A 67 -17.75 -14.46 7.74
N ALA A 68 -17.86 -15.23 6.65
CA ALA A 68 -16.70 -15.76 5.92
C ALA A 68 -15.71 -14.66 5.46
N CYS A 69 -16.22 -13.50 5.07
CA CYS A 69 -15.40 -12.34 4.69
C CYS A 69 -14.62 -11.72 5.86
N ILE A 70 -15.15 -11.81 7.08
CA ILE A 70 -14.52 -11.31 8.31
C ILE A 70 -13.38 -12.26 8.70
N ASP A 71 -13.65 -13.56 8.70
CA ASP A 71 -12.69 -14.59 9.10
C ASP A 71 -11.50 -14.68 8.13
N ALA A 72 -11.77 -14.51 6.83
CA ALA A 72 -10.76 -14.50 5.77
C ALA A 72 -9.82 -13.29 5.80
N CYS A 73 -10.14 -12.24 6.58
CA CYS A 73 -9.30 -11.04 6.63
C CYS A 73 -8.09 -11.24 7.57
N PRO A 74 -6.84 -11.15 7.07
CA PRO A 74 -5.63 -11.24 7.89
C PRO A 74 -5.39 -9.99 8.75
N GLU A 75 -5.81 -8.81 8.29
CA GLU A 75 -5.57 -7.54 9.00
C GLU A 75 -6.40 -7.38 10.28
N LYS A 76 -7.48 -8.17 10.39
CA LYS A 76 -8.51 -8.15 11.45
C LYS A 76 -9.20 -6.79 11.60
N ASP A 77 -10.42 -6.80 12.12
CA ASP A 77 -11.24 -5.60 12.38
C ASP A 77 -11.46 -4.64 11.17
N ILE A 78 -11.23 -5.08 9.94
CA ILE A 78 -11.62 -4.32 8.73
C ILE A 78 -13.13 -4.43 8.51
N LEU A 79 -13.62 -5.66 8.63
CA LEU A 79 -15.03 -6.02 8.63
C LEU A 79 -15.39 -6.53 10.03
N GLY A 80 -16.64 -6.34 10.43
CA GLY A 80 -17.22 -6.84 11.66
C GLY A 80 -18.63 -7.36 11.42
N PHE A 81 -19.24 -7.93 12.46
CA PHE A 81 -20.56 -8.51 12.37
C PHE A 81 -21.56 -7.66 13.15
N SER A 82 -22.57 -7.12 12.46
CA SER A 82 -23.61 -6.32 13.10
C SER A 82 -24.98 -6.61 12.49
N ARG A 83 -25.97 -6.84 13.35
CA ARG A 83 -27.38 -7.04 12.96
C ARG A 83 -27.57 -8.16 11.92
N GLY A 84 -26.81 -9.24 12.06
CA GLY A 84 -26.92 -10.40 11.18
C GLY A 84 -26.16 -10.26 9.85
N LYS A 85 -25.46 -9.14 9.61
CA LYS A 85 -24.73 -8.88 8.36
C LYS A 85 -23.29 -8.47 8.64
N ALA A 86 -22.43 -8.67 7.65
CA ALA A 86 -21.10 -8.09 7.68
C ALA A 86 -21.19 -6.57 7.50
N VAL A 87 -20.38 -5.82 8.23
CA VAL A 87 -20.32 -4.36 8.16
C VAL A 87 -18.87 -3.91 8.15
N THR A 88 -18.58 -2.80 7.47
CA THR A 88 -17.24 -2.19 7.49
C THR A 88 -16.99 -1.51 8.84
N VAL A 89 -15.79 -1.71 9.39
CA VAL A 89 -15.37 -1.20 10.71
C VAL A 89 -14.18 -0.24 10.55
N ASN A 90 -13.03 -0.73 10.08
CA ASN A 90 -11.82 0.07 9.88
C ASN A 90 -11.42 0.11 8.41
N ALA A 91 -12.20 0.80 7.57
CA ALA A 91 -12.00 0.82 6.13
C ALA A 91 -10.61 1.32 5.73
N SER A 92 -10.07 2.33 6.45
CA SER A 92 -8.74 2.89 6.20
C SER A 92 -7.58 1.94 6.44
N ARG A 93 -7.80 0.86 7.20
CA ARG A 93 -6.77 -0.16 7.45
C ARG A 93 -6.74 -1.25 6.38
N CYS A 94 -7.68 -1.23 5.43
CA CYS A 94 -7.68 -2.22 4.36
C CYS A 94 -6.43 -2.06 3.50
N VAL A 95 -5.66 -3.15 3.38
CA VAL A 95 -4.48 -3.19 2.51
C VAL A 95 -4.79 -3.73 1.11
N GLY A 96 -6.06 -4.10 0.85
CA GLY A 96 -6.52 -4.49 -0.48
C GLY A 96 -6.10 -5.89 -0.96
N HIS A 97 -5.92 -6.85 -0.05
CA HIS A 97 -5.57 -8.24 -0.41
C HIS A 97 -6.73 -9.03 -1.05
N GLY A 98 -7.98 -8.53 -1.01
CA GLY A 98 -9.13 -9.13 -1.69
C GLY A 98 -9.67 -10.45 -1.10
N ALA A 99 -9.15 -10.91 0.04
CA ALA A 99 -9.58 -12.19 0.62
C ALA A 99 -11.07 -12.18 1.00
N CYS A 100 -11.59 -11.05 1.48
CA CYS A 100 -13.01 -10.89 1.77
C CYS A 100 -13.89 -10.99 0.51
N PHE A 101 -13.42 -10.48 -0.62
CA PHE A 101 -14.09 -10.54 -1.92
C PHE A 101 -14.24 -11.97 -2.41
N HIS A 102 -13.17 -12.77 -2.32
CA HIS A 102 -13.16 -14.17 -2.75
C HIS A 102 -13.85 -15.12 -1.75
N ALA A 103 -13.83 -14.82 -0.46
CA ALA A 103 -14.44 -15.67 0.56
C ALA A 103 -15.97 -15.53 0.64
N CYS A 104 -16.57 -14.52 0.00
CA CYS A 104 -18.01 -14.31 0.07
C CYS A 104 -18.77 -15.30 -0.83
N PRO A 105 -19.55 -16.24 -0.28
CA PRO A 105 -20.23 -17.28 -1.08
C PRO A 105 -21.37 -16.72 -1.93
N VAL A 106 -21.91 -15.55 -1.56
CA VAL A 106 -23.01 -14.87 -2.24
C VAL A 106 -22.53 -13.60 -2.94
N GLN A 107 -21.21 -13.40 -3.06
CA GLN A 107 -20.64 -12.29 -3.83
C GLN A 107 -21.06 -10.87 -3.37
N ALA A 108 -21.52 -10.73 -2.12
CA ALA A 108 -21.98 -9.46 -1.53
C ALA A 108 -20.85 -8.45 -1.21
N ILE A 109 -19.59 -8.75 -1.55
CA ILE A 109 -18.45 -7.88 -1.29
C ILE A 109 -17.99 -7.27 -2.61
N SER A 110 -17.82 -5.96 -2.64
CA SER A 110 -17.12 -5.23 -3.70
C SER A 110 -15.93 -4.49 -3.10
N LEU A 111 -14.86 -4.29 -3.86
CA LEU A 111 -13.76 -3.41 -3.44
C LEU A 111 -13.90 -2.07 -4.14
N LEU A 112 -14.18 -1.02 -3.35
CA LEU A 112 -14.35 0.33 -3.85
C LEU A 112 -13.09 1.15 -3.62
N ILE A 113 -12.85 2.16 -4.46
CA ILE A 113 -11.79 3.14 -4.26
C ILE A 113 -12.35 4.54 -4.10
N GLY A 114 -11.84 5.27 -3.09
CA GLY A 114 -12.40 6.56 -2.68
C GLY A 114 -13.74 6.42 -1.98
N THR A 115 -14.35 7.53 -1.62
CA THR A 115 -15.70 7.62 -1.05
C THR A 115 -16.48 8.74 -1.72
N GLU A 116 -17.77 8.85 -1.42
CA GLU A 116 -18.60 9.98 -1.85
C GLU A 116 -17.97 11.34 -1.48
N LYS A 117 -17.28 11.41 -0.33
CA LYS A 117 -16.63 12.62 0.16
C LYS A 117 -15.18 12.75 -0.29
N ARG A 118 -14.54 11.64 -0.65
CA ARG A 118 -13.10 11.57 -0.92
C ARG A 118 -12.80 10.90 -2.24
N GLY A 119 -12.57 11.73 -3.25
CA GLY A 119 -12.10 11.25 -4.55
C GLY A 119 -10.64 10.80 -4.53
N VAL A 120 -10.32 9.74 -5.27
CA VAL A 120 -8.94 9.25 -5.49
C VAL A 120 -8.61 9.36 -6.97
N GLU A 121 -7.53 10.06 -7.29
CA GLU A 121 -7.03 10.22 -8.66
C GLU A 121 -6.33 8.96 -9.13
N LEU A 122 -6.85 8.34 -10.18
CA LEU A 122 -6.31 7.15 -10.80
C LEU A 122 -6.28 7.31 -12.31
N PRO A 123 -5.26 6.75 -12.99
CA PRO A 123 -5.31 6.65 -14.43
C PRO A 123 -6.46 5.73 -14.86
N HIS A 124 -7.03 6.01 -16.02
CA HIS A 124 -7.95 5.10 -16.67
C HIS A 124 -7.19 3.87 -17.17
N VAL A 125 -7.61 2.69 -16.70
CA VAL A 125 -7.00 1.41 -17.02
C VAL A 125 -8.13 0.39 -17.26
N SER A 126 -8.07 -0.35 -18.36
CA SER A 126 -9.03 -1.41 -18.70
C SER A 126 -8.81 -2.66 -17.85
N GLN A 127 -9.69 -3.66 -17.97
CA GLN A 127 -9.50 -4.96 -17.30
C GLN A 127 -8.25 -5.71 -17.81
N GLU A 128 -7.79 -5.38 -19.02
CA GLU A 128 -6.57 -5.87 -19.65
C GLU A 128 -5.33 -5.01 -19.35
N PHE A 129 -5.41 -4.11 -18.36
CA PHE A 129 -4.33 -3.21 -17.93
C PHE A 129 -3.93 -2.13 -18.92
N GLU A 130 -4.68 -1.94 -20.01
CA GLU A 130 -4.38 -0.97 -21.06
C GLU A 130 -4.97 0.40 -20.71
N THR A 131 -4.25 1.47 -21.01
CA THR A 131 -4.71 2.85 -20.81
C THR A 131 -5.61 3.31 -21.96
N ASN A 132 -6.01 4.58 -21.96
CA ASN A 132 -6.65 5.19 -23.12
C ASN A 132 -5.72 5.32 -24.34
N ILE A 133 -4.41 5.09 -24.18
CA ILE A 133 -3.43 5.08 -25.26
C ILE A 133 -3.18 3.61 -25.65
N PRO A 134 -3.45 3.22 -26.91
CA PRO A 134 -3.25 1.83 -27.34
C PRO A 134 -1.80 1.39 -27.18
N MET A 135 -1.60 0.17 -26.69
CA MET A 135 -0.31 -0.47 -26.37
C MET A 135 0.48 0.20 -25.22
N LEU A 136 -0.13 1.12 -24.47
CA LEU A 136 0.40 1.63 -23.21
C LEU A 136 -0.38 1.01 -22.04
N TYR A 137 0.34 0.31 -21.17
CA TYR A 137 -0.23 -0.45 -20.05
C TYR A 137 0.20 0.14 -18.71
N ILE A 138 -0.60 -0.08 -17.66
CA ILE A 138 -0.30 0.30 -16.27
C ILE A 138 -0.50 -0.90 -15.35
N ALA A 139 0.49 -1.19 -14.49
CA ALA A 139 0.39 -2.25 -13.49
C ALA A 139 0.95 -1.82 -12.11
N GLY A 140 0.51 -2.53 -11.07
CA GLY A 140 0.96 -2.34 -9.70
C GLY A 140 0.17 -1.28 -8.93
N GLU A 141 0.83 -0.63 -7.98
CA GLU A 141 0.20 0.35 -7.08
C GLU A 141 -0.48 1.49 -7.85
N LEU A 142 0.00 1.82 -9.04
CA LEU A 142 -0.55 2.86 -9.90
C LEU A 142 -2.01 2.59 -10.32
N GLY A 143 -2.39 1.30 -10.46
CA GLY A 143 -3.77 0.86 -10.70
C GLY A 143 -4.63 0.74 -9.44
N GLY A 144 -4.11 1.12 -8.26
CA GLY A 144 -4.87 1.18 -7.01
C GLY A 144 -4.71 0.00 -6.05
N MET A 145 -3.87 -1.00 -6.37
CA MET A 145 -3.59 -2.15 -5.49
C MET A 145 -2.11 -2.22 -5.10
N GLY A 146 -1.78 -1.79 -3.88
CA GLY A 146 -0.39 -1.55 -3.43
C GLY A 146 0.36 -2.74 -2.82
N LEU A 147 -0.19 -3.96 -2.85
CA LEU A 147 0.49 -5.13 -2.28
C LEU A 147 1.51 -5.72 -3.24
N ILE A 148 2.66 -6.17 -2.72
CA ILE A 148 3.74 -6.81 -3.50
C ILE A 148 3.21 -7.97 -4.35
N LYS A 149 2.41 -8.86 -3.74
CA LYS A 149 1.78 -9.99 -4.44
C LYS A 149 0.89 -9.52 -5.59
N ASN A 150 0.03 -8.54 -5.35
CA ASN A 150 -0.89 -8.02 -6.37
C ASN A 150 -0.12 -7.33 -7.49
N ALA A 151 0.92 -6.57 -7.15
CA ALA A 151 1.75 -5.87 -8.11
C ALA A 151 2.43 -6.84 -9.08
N ILE A 152 3.03 -7.93 -8.57
CA ILE A 152 3.64 -8.98 -9.39
C ILE A 152 2.60 -9.63 -10.31
N GLU A 153 1.44 -10.00 -9.75
CA GLU A 153 0.37 -10.64 -10.51
C GLU A 153 -0.15 -9.73 -11.63
N GLN A 154 -0.32 -8.44 -11.37
CA GLN A 154 -0.75 -7.47 -12.37
C GLN A 154 0.31 -7.26 -13.45
N GLY A 155 1.60 -7.19 -13.07
CA GLY A 155 2.69 -7.12 -14.04
C GLY A 155 2.70 -8.33 -14.99
N LYS A 156 2.47 -9.53 -14.44
CA LYS A 156 2.31 -10.77 -15.22
C LYS A 156 1.12 -10.67 -16.18
N GLN A 157 -0.07 -10.36 -15.66
CA GLN A 157 -1.30 -10.28 -16.44
C GLN A 157 -1.23 -9.23 -17.55
N ALA A 158 -0.66 -8.05 -17.27
CA ALA A 158 -0.47 -7.01 -18.28
C ALA A 158 0.37 -7.50 -19.47
N ILE A 159 1.46 -8.23 -19.20
CA ILE A 159 2.27 -8.85 -20.25
C ILE A 159 1.53 -9.98 -20.97
N ASP A 160 0.73 -10.79 -20.28
CA ASP A 160 -0.10 -11.83 -20.92
C ASP A 160 -1.09 -11.22 -21.93
N TYR A 161 -1.72 -10.09 -21.59
CA TYR A 161 -2.62 -9.38 -22.50
C TYR A 161 -1.88 -8.68 -23.64
N LEU A 162 -0.76 -8.03 -23.34
CA LEU A 162 0.11 -7.39 -24.32
C LEU A 162 0.58 -8.41 -25.37
N ALA A 163 1.09 -9.57 -24.94
CA ALA A 163 1.62 -10.60 -25.83
C ALA A 163 0.56 -11.13 -26.82
N LYS A 164 -0.72 -11.13 -26.43
CA LYS A 164 -1.83 -11.52 -27.33
C LYS A 164 -2.13 -10.49 -28.41
N LYS A 165 -1.93 -9.20 -28.13
CA LYS A 165 -2.23 -8.08 -29.05
C LYS A 165 -1.01 -7.63 -29.87
N LEU A 166 0.19 -7.91 -29.37
CA LEU A 166 1.43 -7.45 -29.97
C LEU A 166 1.63 -8.02 -31.38
N LYS A 167 1.81 -7.13 -32.34
CA LYS A 167 2.38 -7.46 -33.65
C LYS A 167 3.89 -7.26 -33.54
N LYS A 168 4.66 -8.33 -33.70
CA LYS A 168 6.12 -8.26 -33.64
C LYS A 168 6.64 -7.40 -34.80
N ASP A 169 7.38 -6.36 -34.48
CA ASP A 169 8.05 -5.48 -35.43
C ASP A 169 9.55 -5.47 -35.15
N HIS A 170 10.37 -5.86 -36.14
CA HIS A 170 11.82 -5.95 -35.98
C HIS A 170 12.54 -4.60 -36.10
N HIS A 171 11.83 -3.50 -36.40
CA HIS A 171 12.41 -2.17 -36.51
C HIS A 171 12.49 -1.39 -35.19
N THR A 172 11.98 -1.95 -34.09
CA THR A 172 12.07 -1.40 -32.74
C THR A 172 13.21 -2.02 -31.94
N ASP A 173 13.75 -1.27 -30.97
CA ASP A 173 14.79 -1.75 -30.06
C ASP A 173 14.25 -2.84 -29.12
N ALA A 174 12.99 -2.72 -28.73
CA ALA A 174 12.27 -3.68 -27.91
C ALA A 174 10.81 -3.83 -28.34
N ASP A 175 10.23 -5.02 -28.15
CA ASP A 175 8.80 -5.24 -28.28
C ASP A 175 8.04 -4.51 -27.17
N VAL A 176 8.58 -4.51 -25.95
CA VAL A 176 8.02 -3.80 -24.79
C VAL A 176 9.11 -3.14 -23.94
N ILE A 177 8.89 -1.88 -23.56
CA ILE A 177 9.67 -1.21 -22.51
C ILE A 177 8.87 -1.24 -21.22
N ILE A 178 9.48 -1.74 -20.15
CA ILE A 178 8.90 -1.78 -18.81
C ILE A 178 9.53 -0.67 -17.98
N VAL A 179 8.73 0.24 -17.44
CA VAL A 179 9.21 1.39 -16.67
C VAL A 179 9.00 1.14 -15.18
N GLY A 180 10.09 0.96 -14.45
CA GLY A 180 10.16 0.62 -13.02
C GLY A 180 10.52 -0.83 -12.78
N ALA A 181 11.48 -1.09 -11.89
CA ALA A 181 11.94 -2.41 -11.43
C ALA A 181 11.47 -2.73 -10.01
N GLY A 182 10.29 -2.23 -9.62
CA GLY A 182 9.56 -2.68 -8.44
C GLY A 182 8.90 -4.06 -8.64
N PRO A 183 8.11 -4.55 -7.67
CA PRO A 183 7.47 -5.87 -7.77
C PRO A 183 6.66 -6.09 -9.06
N ALA A 184 5.89 -5.09 -9.52
CA ALA A 184 5.16 -5.18 -10.78
C ALA A 184 6.09 -5.28 -12.01
N GLY A 185 7.15 -4.48 -12.04
CA GLY A 185 8.13 -4.49 -13.12
C GLY A 185 8.93 -5.79 -13.19
N ILE A 186 9.31 -6.34 -12.04
CA ILE A 186 10.00 -7.64 -11.97
C ILE A 186 9.05 -8.76 -12.44
N GLY A 187 7.80 -8.78 -11.97
CA GLY A 187 6.79 -9.73 -12.43
C GLY A 187 6.54 -9.65 -13.94
N ALA A 188 6.48 -8.44 -14.49
CA ALA A 188 6.36 -8.21 -15.92
C ALA A 188 7.61 -8.67 -16.69
N SER A 189 8.81 -8.36 -16.20
CA SER A 189 10.07 -8.75 -16.86
C SER A 189 10.22 -10.27 -16.95
N LEU A 190 9.94 -10.98 -15.85
CA LEU A 190 9.91 -12.44 -15.83
C LEU A 190 8.89 -13.02 -16.81
N ASN A 191 7.71 -12.39 -16.91
CA ASN A 191 6.68 -12.84 -17.85
C ASN A 191 7.03 -12.52 -19.30
N ALA A 192 7.74 -11.42 -19.56
CA ALA A 192 8.24 -11.08 -20.89
C ALA A 192 9.27 -12.11 -21.38
N VAL A 193 10.16 -12.59 -20.49
CA VAL A 193 11.06 -13.73 -20.76
C VAL A 193 10.25 -14.99 -21.10
N LYS A 194 9.23 -15.31 -20.30
CA LYS A 194 8.36 -16.48 -20.53
C LYS A 194 7.69 -16.47 -21.91
N HIS A 195 7.28 -15.30 -22.40
CA HIS A 195 6.68 -15.12 -23.73
C HIS A 195 7.70 -14.95 -24.87
N GLY A 196 9.00 -14.95 -24.57
CA GLY A 196 10.05 -14.74 -25.57
C GLY A 196 9.96 -13.37 -26.26
N LEU A 197 9.58 -12.33 -25.51
CA LEU A 197 9.53 -10.95 -25.99
C LEU A 197 10.92 -10.30 -25.91
N ARG A 198 11.26 -9.44 -26.87
CA ARG A 198 12.39 -8.51 -26.71
C ARG A 198 11.94 -7.39 -25.77
N TYR A 199 12.52 -7.27 -24.59
CA TYR A 199 12.14 -6.25 -23.63
C TYR A 199 13.34 -5.56 -23.01
N LEU A 200 13.07 -4.39 -22.45
CA LEU A 200 14.01 -3.64 -21.63
C LEU A 200 13.27 -3.07 -20.42
N THR A 201 13.82 -3.27 -19.23
CA THR A 201 13.30 -2.67 -18.00
C THR A 201 14.17 -1.49 -17.58
N LEU A 202 13.55 -0.33 -17.37
CA LEU A 202 14.21 0.92 -17.02
C LEU A 202 13.87 1.30 -15.58
N GLU A 203 14.85 1.50 -14.71
CA GLU A 203 14.68 1.87 -13.30
C GLU A 203 15.44 3.15 -12.97
N GLN A 204 14.76 4.13 -12.38
CA GLN A 204 15.35 5.42 -12.05
C GLN A 204 16.40 5.34 -10.94
N ASP A 205 16.25 4.40 -10.02
CA ASP A 205 17.13 4.20 -8.87
C ASP A 205 17.79 2.81 -8.93
N THR A 206 17.26 1.87 -8.14
CA THR A 206 17.75 0.51 -7.99
C THR A 206 16.61 -0.49 -7.90
N ILE A 207 16.89 -1.76 -8.17
CA ILE A 207 15.92 -2.84 -8.13
C ILE A 207 15.11 -2.89 -6.83
N GLY A 208 13.85 -3.33 -6.94
CA GLY A 208 12.92 -3.48 -5.83
C GLY A 208 12.02 -2.27 -5.57
N GLY A 209 12.27 -1.13 -6.22
CA GLY A 209 11.43 0.08 -6.13
C GLY A 209 11.21 0.51 -4.67
N THR A 210 9.97 0.76 -4.26
CA THR A 210 9.63 1.15 -2.88
C THR A 210 10.23 0.24 -1.80
N VAL A 211 10.34 -1.07 -2.06
CA VAL A 211 10.88 -2.05 -1.11
C VAL A 211 12.36 -1.77 -0.79
N SER A 212 13.13 -1.29 -1.76
CA SER A 212 14.56 -0.97 -1.58
C SER A 212 14.77 0.20 -0.62
N SER A 213 13.75 1.04 -0.41
CA SER A 213 13.80 2.22 0.46
C SER A 213 13.43 1.94 1.93
N PHE A 214 13.03 0.71 2.25
CA PHE A 214 12.69 0.33 3.63
C PHE A 214 13.94 0.02 4.47
N PRO A 215 13.83 0.03 5.82
CA PRO A 215 14.88 -0.47 6.70
C PRO A 215 15.22 -1.94 6.41
N ARG A 216 16.48 -2.36 6.61
CA ARG A 216 16.97 -3.73 6.30
C ARG A 216 16.10 -4.83 6.93
N ALA A 217 15.80 -4.71 8.21
CA ALA A 217 15.04 -5.72 8.96
C ALA A 217 13.52 -5.64 8.76
N LYS A 218 13.01 -4.70 7.95
CA LYS A 218 11.56 -4.54 7.79
C LYS A 218 10.95 -5.78 7.14
N LEU A 219 9.95 -6.34 7.81
CA LEU A 219 9.09 -7.37 7.23
C LEU A 219 8.22 -6.74 6.14
N VAL A 220 8.32 -7.27 4.93
CA VAL A 220 7.66 -6.72 3.73
C VAL A 220 6.61 -7.66 3.15
N MET A 221 6.67 -8.94 3.50
CA MET A 221 5.73 -9.95 3.02
C MET A 221 5.34 -10.95 4.10
N THR A 222 4.05 -11.23 4.17
CA THR A 222 3.43 -12.19 5.12
C THR A 222 2.62 -13.27 4.41
N SER A 223 2.75 -13.37 3.08
CA SER A 223 1.94 -14.29 2.27
C SER A 223 2.72 -14.80 1.05
N PRO A 224 2.50 -16.05 0.63
CA PRO A 224 3.15 -16.62 -0.54
C PRO A 224 2.70 -15.94 -1.84
N MET A 225 3.58 -16.00 -2.84
CA MET A 225 3.33 -15.48 -4.18
C MET A 225 3.60 -16.55 -5.24
N GLU A 226 3.10 -16.32 -6.45
CA GLU A 226 3.43 -17.11 -7.61
C GLU A 226 4.28 -16.27 -8.56
N LEU A 227 5.46 -16.78 -8.90
CA LEU A 227 6.39 -16.09 -9.79
C LEU A 227 6.38 -16.74 -11.17
N PRO A 228 6.36 -15.94 -12.26
CA PRO A 228 6.59 -16.50 -13.58
C PRO A 228 7.94 -17.24 -13.62
N LEU A 229 8.01 -18.37 -14.33
CA LEU A 229 9.19 -19.24 -14.48
C LEU A 229 9.61 -20.06 -13.24
N LEU A 230 9.15 -19.73 -12.03
CA LEU A 230 9.47 -20.48 -10.80
C LEU A 230 8.26 -21.19 -10.17
N GLY A 231 7.04 -20.73 -10.43
CA GLY A 231 5.84 -21.24 -9.77
C GLY A 231 5.66 -20.67 -8.37
N LYS A 232 5.04 -21.43 -7.46
CA LYS A 232 4.70 -20.98 -6.11
C LYS A 232 5.95 -20.86 -5.23
N VAL A 233 6.21 -19.65 -4.74
CA VAL A 233 7.26 -19.40 -3.74
C VAL A 233 6.62 -19.20 -2.38
N LYS A 234 6.98 -20.08 -1.44
CA LYS A 234 6.51 -20.02 -0.06
C LYS A 234 7.32 -18.97 0.70
N PHE A 235 6.73 -17.79 0.86
CA PHE A 235 7.23 -16.78 1.78
C PHE A 235 6.42 -16.82 3.07
N THR A 236 7.12 -17.02 4.18
CA THR A 236 6.62 -16.77 5.54
C THR A 236 7.48 -15.67 6.13
N GLU A 237 6.87 -14.54 6.51
CA GLU A 237 7.52 -13.38 7.17
C GLU A 237 8.88 -12.98 6.58
N THR A 238 8.87 -12.51 5.35
CA THR A 238 10.10 -12.18 4.61
C THR A 238 10.52 -10.75 4.84
N SER A 239 11.79 -10.57 5.18
CA SER A 239 12.47 -9.28 5.30
C SER A 239 12.73 -8.63 3.93
N LYS A 240 12.97 -7.31 3.92
CA LYS A 240 13.45 -6.60 2.74
C LYS A 240 14.66 -7.30 2.11
N THR A 241 15.65 -7.64 2.93
CA THR A 241 16.93 -8.19 2.45
C THR A 241 16.73 -9.51 1.70
N GLU A 242 15.94 -10.43 2.26
CA GLU A 242 15.63 -11.70 1.62
C GLU A 242 14.90 -11.51 0.29
N LEU A 243 13.93 -10.59 0.24
CA LEU A 243 13.18 -10.32 -0.99
C LEU A 243 14.07 -9.69 -2.09
N ILE A 244 14.96 -8.78 -1.73
CA ILE A 244 15.91 -8.18 -2.70
C ILE A 244 16.93 -9.21 -3.18
N SER A 245 17.43 -10.08 -2.29
CA SER A 245 18.35 -11.16 -2.66
C SER A 245 17.71 -12.13 -3.63
N LEU A 246 16.45 -12.52 -3.40
CA LEU A 246 15.67 -13.28 -4.36
C LEU A 246 15.62 -12.58 -5.71
N TRP A 247 15.25 -11.30 -5.75
CA TRP A 247 15.20 -10.55 -7.02
C TRP A 247 16.52 -10.59 -7.78
N LYS A 248 17.64 -10.39 -7.09
CA LYS A 248 18.97 -10.51 -7.71
C LYS A 248 19.23 -11.91 -8.27
N GLU A 249 18.86 -12.95 -7.53
CA GLU A 249 18.97 -14.34 -8.00
C GLU A 249 18.15 -14.56 -9.28
N LEU A 250 16.91 -14.08 -9.33
CA LEU A 250 16.05 -14.22 -10.51
C LEU A 250 16.60 -13.45 -11.72
N ILE A 251 17.05 -12.22 -11.47
CA ILE A 251 17.64 -11.37 -12.50
C ILE A 251 18.85 -12.07 -13.11
N SER A 252 19.75 -12.61 -12.27
CA SER A 252 20.91 -13.35 -12.75
C SER A 252 20.52 -14.65 -13.45
N LYS A 253 19.62 -15.45 -12.85
CA LYS A 253 19.24 -16.77 -13.36
C LYS A 253 18.55 -16.72 -14.71
N PHE A 254 17.68 -15.73 -14.91
CA PHE A 254 16.92 -15.56 -16.15
C PHE A 254 17.50 -14.49 -17.07
N SER A 255 18.68 -13.96 -16.75
CA SER A 255 19.36 -12.89 -17.51
C SER A 255 18.41 -11.72 -17.80
N ILE A 256 17.70 -11.26 -16.76
CA ILE A 256 16.70 -10.20 -16.89
C ILE A 256 17.41 -8.89 -17.20
N ASN A 257 17.01 -8.23 -18.30
CA ASN A 257 17.65 -6.99 -18.73
C ASN A 257 17.04 -5.78 -18.01
N ILE A 258 17.76 -5.25 -17.02
CA ILE A 258 17.37 -4.08 -16.25
C ILE A 258 18.48 -3.03 -16.30
N HIS A 259 18.13 -1.82 -16.75
CA HIS A 259 19.00 -0.66 -16.64
C HIS A 259 18.64 0.16 -15.39
N GLU A 260 19.52 0.14 -14.39
CA GLU A 260 19.41 0.97 -13.18
C GLU A 260 19.95 2.39 -13.42
N GLN A 261 19.58 3.31 -12.52
CA GLN A 261 19.91 4.74 -12.62
C GLN A 261 19.51 5.39 -13.95
N GLU A 262 18.45 4.89 -14.59
CA GLU A 262 17.96 5.35 -15.87
C GLU A 262 16.49 5.77 -15.76
N LYS A 263 16.28 7.06 -15.51
CA LYS A 263 14.97 7.66 -15.30
C LYS A 263 14.32 7.95 -16.65
N VAL A 264 13.11 7.42 -16.86
CA VAL A 264 12.26 7.82 -18.00
C VAL A 264 11.71 9.23 -17.74
N GLU A 265 12.00 10.15 -18.64
CA GLU A 265 11.60 11.55 -18.54
C GLU A 265 10.41 11.89 -19.45
N GLU A 266 10.26 11.14 -20.54
CA GLU A 266 9.27 11.42 -21.57
C GLU A 266 8.95 10.15 -22.36
N ILE A 267 7.65 9.96 -22.64
CA ILE A 267 7.14 8.92 -23.53
C ILE A 267 6.25 9.62 -24.56
N LYS A 268 6.56 9.45 -25.84
CA LYS A 268 5.76 9.96 -26.95
C LYS A 268 5.41 8.82 -27.88
N LYS A 269 4.15 8.73 -28.27
CA LYS A 269 3.74 7.82 -29.34
C LYS A 269 3.75 8.59 -30.66
N ILE A 270 4.54 8.11 -31.62
CA ILE A 270 4.62 8.65 -32.98
C ILE A 270 4.21 7.50 -33.89
N ASP A 271 3.12 7.68 -34.63
CA ASP A 271 2.43 6.61 -35.35
C ASP A 271 2.08 5.43 -34.40
N ASP A 272 2.65 4.25 -34.64
CA ASP A 272 2.46 3.04 -33.83
C ASP A 272 3.67 2.68 -32.95
N ILE A 273 4.67 3.57 -32.84
CA ILE A 273 5.90 3.32 -32.08
C ILE A 273 6.01 4.32 -30.91
N PHE A 274 6.37 3.80 -29.75
CA PHE A 274 6.73 4.61 -28.59
C PHE A 274 8.19 5.02 -28.65
N HIS A 275 8.43 6.33 -28.54
CA HIS A 275 9.73 6.93 -28.30
C HIS A 275 9.85 7.23 -26.81
N VAL A 276 10.72 6.49 -26.13
CA VAL A 276 10.96 6.61 -24.69
C VAL A 276 12.30 7.30 -24.48
N ARG A 277 12.29 8.51 -23.92
CA ARG A 277 13.49 9.28 -23.61
C ARG A 277 13.81 9.18 -22.12
N THR A 278 15.06 8.86 -21.83
CA THR A 278 15.61 8.79 -20.48
C THR A 278 16.64 9.89 -20.26
N ASN A 279 17.16 9.99 -19.05
CA ASN A 279 18.32 10.83 -18.73
C ASN A 279 19.63 10.34 -19.36
N LYS A 280 19.65 9.14 -19.97
CA LYS A 280 20.84 8.55 -20.61
C LYS A 280 20.72 8.49 -22.12
N GLN A 281 19.61 7.93 -22.63
CA GLN A 281 19.42 7.70 -24.06
C GLN A 281 17.96 7.64 -24.47
N GLN A 282 17.70 7.26 -25.72
CA GLN A 282 16.36 7.11 -26.28
C GLN A 282 16.17 5.68 -26.80
N TYR A 283 14.96 5.16 -26.65
CA TYR A 283 14.57 3.84 -27.14
C TYR A 283 13.27 3.91 -27.92
N ARG A 284 13.09 2.93 -28.79
CA ARG A 284 11.87 2.70 -29.55
C ARG A 284 11.25 1.37 -29.17
N SER A 285 9.95 1.38 -28.88
CA SER A 285 9.22 0.14 -28.60
C SER A 285 7.81 0.12 -29.17
N SER A 286 7.30 -1.08 -29.44
CA SER A 286 5.91 -1.27 -29.91
C SER A 286 4.90 -1.11 -28.77
N ALA A 287 5.33 -1.34 -27.53
CA ALA A 287 4.52 -1.19 -26.33
C ALA A 287 5.31 -0.63 -25.15
N VAL A 288 4.59 -0.07 -24.18
CA VAL A 288 5.16 0.38 -22.91
C VAL A 288 4.29 -0.11 -21.75
N LEU A 289 4.92 -0.63 -20.70
CA LEU A 289 4.26 -0.96 -19.43
C LEU A 289 4.81 -0.04 -18.33
N LEU A 290 3.94 0.77 -17.73
CA LEU A 290 4.26 1.61 -16.58
C LEU A 290 4.05 0.83 -15.28
N ALA A 291 5.14 0.52 -14.59
CA ALA A 291 5.20 -0.19 -13.31
C ALA A 291 5.87 0.66 -12.21
N ILE A 292 5.70 1.99 -12.29
CA ILE A 292 6.40 3.00 -11.47
C ILE A 292 5.84 3.19 -10.04
N GLY A 293 4.75 2.51 -9.69
CA GLY A 293 4.09 2.62 -8.38
C GLY A 293 3.46 4.00 -8.12
N ARG A 294 3.05 4.26 -6.86
CA ARG A 294 2.52 5.59 -6.45
C ARG A 294 3.43 6.35 -5.50
N ARG A 295 4.30 5.64 -4.78
CA ARG A 295 5.21 6.27 -3.82
C ARG A 295 6.34 7.08 -4.44
N GLY A 296 6.54 6.94 -5.76
CA GLY A 296 7.27 7.87 -6.63
C GLY A 296 8.51 8.52 -6.01
N THR A 297 8.69 9.79 -6.32
CA THR A 297 9.72 10.66 -5.73
C THR A 297 9.22 11.16 -4.37
N PRO A 298 10.03 11.09 -3.29
CA PRO A 298 9.68 11.69 -2.01
C PRO A 298 9.33 13.16 -2.17
N ARG A 299 8.24 13.59 -1.52
CA ARG A 299 7.86 15.00 -1.54
C ARG A 299 8.92 15.83 -0.82
N LYS A 300 9.35 16.90 -1.47
CA LYS A 300 10.27 17.90 -0.92
C LYS A 300 9.51 18.87 0.00
N MET A 301 10.17 19.34 1.06
CA MET A 301 9.70 20.36 1.99
C MET A 301 9.72 21.75 1.34
N GLY A 302 10.63 22.00 0.41
CA GLY A 302 10.80 23.29 -0.27
C GLY A 302 11.39 24.36 0.64
N VAL A 303 12.21 23.98 1.63
CA VAL A 303 12.77 24.90 2.63
C VAL A 303 14.26 25.15 2.38
N PRO A 304 14.80 26.33 2.73
CA PRO A 304 16.24 26.58 2.69
C PRO A 304 17.00 25.54 3.51
N GLY A 305 18.08 25.01 2.93
CA GLY A 305 18.95 23.99 3.56
C GLY A 305 18.47 22.54 3.44
N GLU A 306 17.36 22.28 2.75
CA GLU A 306 16.88 20.92 2.48
C GLU A 306 17.88 20.07 1.67
N GLU A 307 18.75 20.70 0.88
CA GLU A 307 19.75 20.02 0.04
C GLU A 307 21.06 19.69 0.78
N LEU A 308 21.13 19.93 2.11
CA LEU A 308 22.30 19.57 2.91
C LEU A 308 22.45 18.04 3.02
N GLU A 309 23.69 17.55 3.07
CA GLU A 309 24.02 16.10 3.12
C GLU A 309 23.44 15.36 4.34
N LYS A 310 23.01 16.08 5.38
CA LYS A 310 22.36 15.57 6.59
C LYS A 310 20.85 15.30 6.44
N VAL A 311 20.25 15.66 5.29
CA VAL A 311 18.80 15.54 5.05
C VAL A 311 18.53 14.31 4.19
N TYR A 312 17.79 13.35 4.75
CA TYR A 312 17.50 12.06 4.14
C TYR A 312 15.99 11.85 3.97
N TYR A 313 15.61 11.16 2.89
CA TYR A 313 14.21 10.77 2.62
C TYR A 313 13.98 9.26 2.77
N ARG A 314 15.01 8.54 3.22
CA ARG A 314 15.03 7.08 3.37
C ARG A 314 15.82 6.74 4.62
N LEU A 315 15.30 5.83 5.43
CA LEU A 315 16.01 5.24 6.55
C LEU A 315 16.35 3.79 6.17
N LEU A 316 17.61 3.54 5.85
CA LEU A 316 18.06 2.24 5.36
C LEU A 316 18.62 1.36 6.48
N GLU A 317 19.50 1.92 7.29
CA GLU A 317 20.30 1.21 8.30
C GLU A 317 20.26 1.96 9.64
N PRO A 318 19.10 2.02 10.33
CA PRO A 318 18.99 2.65 11.63
C PRO A 318 20.01 2.13 12.65
N GLU A 319 20.32 0.84 12.60
CA GLU A 319 21.27 0.15 13.49
C GLU A 319 22.74 0.59 13.34
N LEU A 320 23.04 1.52 12.44
CA LEU A 320 24.37 2.15 12.31
C LEU A 320 24.39 3.58 12.86
N ILE A 321 23.26 4.08 13.35
CA ILE A 321 23.08 5.47 13.76
C ILE A 321 22.86 5.47 15.27
N HIS A 322 23.82 6.01 16.01
CA HIS A 322 23.79 6.06 17.47
C HIS A 322 24.25 7.43 18.00
N ASP A 323 23.72 7.80 19.17
CA ASP A 323 24.10 9.01 19.91
C ASP A 323 23.96 10.33 19.12
N GLN A 324 23.08 10.37 18.11
CA GLN A 324 22.82 11.57 17.30
C GLN A 324 21.57 12.32 17.80
N ASP A 325 21.56 13.64 17.60
CA ASP A 325 20.35 14.47 17.65
C ASP A 325 19.62 14.36 16.30
N ILE A 326 18.43 13.79 16.26
CA ILE A 326 17.74 13.50 14.99
C ILE A 326 16.37 14.17 14.93
N LEU A 327 16.12 14.91 13.85
CA LEU A 327 14.80 15.45 13.53
C LEU A 327 14.09 14.56 12.50
N VAL A 328 12.95 13.99 12.86
CA VAL A 328 12.06 13.28 11.94
C VAL A 328 10.89 14.20 11.57
N VAL A 329 10.60 14.37 10.29
CA VAL A 329 9.53 15.25 9.79
C VAL A 329 8.42 14.41 9.14
N GLY A 330 7.22 14.45 9.71
CA GLY A 330 6.04 13.76 9.19
C GLY A 330 5.19 13.09 10.26
N GLY A 331 3.95 12.73 9.91
CA GLY A 331 2.98 12.13 10.84
C GLY A 331 2.26 10.89 10.31
N GLY A 332 2.81 10.26 9.27
CA GLY A 332 2.32 8.96 8.77
C GLY A 332 3.09 7.79 9.41
N ASP A 333 2.62 6.56 9.17
CA ASP A 333 3.26 5.36 9.74
C ASP A 333 4.77 5.28 9.44
N SER A 334 5.20 5.70 8.24
CA SER A 334 6.63 5.71 7.88
C SER A 334 7.48 6.65 8.76
N ALA A 335 6.94 7.80 9.15
CA ALA A 335 7.63 8.72 10.05
C ALA A 335 7.74 8.13 11.46
N ILE A 336 6.63 7.56 11.95
CA ILE A 336 6.54 7.00 13.30
C ILE A 336 7.41 5.75 13.46
N GLU A 337 7.32 4.81 12.52
CA GLU A 337 8.16 3.61 12.51
C GLU A 337 9.63 3.99 12.50
N SER A 338 10.02 4.99 11.68
CA SER A 338 11.41 5.45 11.61
C SER A 338 11.88 6.14 12.89
N ALA A 339 11.04 7.00 13.48
CA ALA A 339 11.37 7.68 14.73
C ALA A 339 11.54 6.69 15.90
N LEU A 340 10.67 5.67 15.98
CA LEU A 340 10.79 4.62 17.00
C LEU A 340 12.05 3.78 16.81
N LEU A 341 12.34 3.35 15.58
CA LEU A 341 13.58 2.61 15.29
C LEU A 341 14.82 3.41 15.67
N LEU A 342 14.89 4.69 15.29
CA LEU A 342 16.02 5.54 15.64
C LEU A 342 16.13 5.77 17.16
N ALA A 343 15.00 5.89 17.87
CA ALA A 343 15.01 6.03 19.32
C ALA A 343 15.49 4.74 20.02
N ASP A 344 15.09 3.57 19.53
CA ASP A 344 15.50 2.27 20.06
C ASP A 344 17.03 2.05 19.91
N GLU A 345 17.67 2.67 18.91
CA GLU A 345 19.13 2.65 18.71
C GLU A 345 19.90 3.67 19.57
N GLY A 346 19.23 4.34 20.51
CA GLY A 346 19.86 5.23 21.50
C GLY A 346 20.03 6.68 21.06
N ASN A 347 19.30 7.14 20.04
CA ASN A 347 19.37 8.51 19.54
C ASN A 347 18.41 9.47 20.28
N ARG A 348 18.71 10.78 20.24
CA ARG A 348 17.83 11.84 20.74
C ARG A 348 16.89 12.28 19.62
N VAL A 349 15.71 11.65 19.56
CA VAL A 349 14.78 11.83 18.43
C VAL A 349 13.71 12.88 18.75
N SER A 350 13.59 13.87 17.87
CA SER A 350 12.47 14.81 17.83
C SER A 350 11.61 14.55 16.58
N LEU A 351 10.28 14.46 16.74
CA LEU A 351 9.36 14.29 15.62
C LEU A 351 8.51 15.54 15.42
N SER A 352 8.67 16.20 14.27
CA SER A 352 7.88 17.34 13.84
C SER A 352 6.69 16.90 13.00
N TYR A 353 5.50 17.35 13.39
CA TYR A 353 4.28 17.12 12.62
C TYR A 353 3.37 18.35 12.62
N ARG A 354 2.94 18.75 11.43
CA ARG A 354 2.21 20.00 11.17
C ARG A 354 0.81 20.08 11.75
N SER A 355 0.22 18.96 12.18
CA SER A 355 -1.15 18.91 12.70
C SER A 355 -1.15 18.65 14.21
N GLU A 356 -2.26 18.98 14.85
CA GLU A 356 -2.47 18.80 16.30
C GLU A 356 -2.60 17.32 16.71
N SER A 357 -3.04 16.46 15.80
CA SER A 357 -3.28 15.05 16.07
C SER A 357 -2.99 14.16 14.86
N PHE A 358 -2.57 12.93 15.15
CA PHE A 358 -2.34 11.91 14.14
C PHE A 358 -3.68 11.36 13.64
N SER A 359 -4.00 11.57 12.37
CA SER A 359 -5.27 11.12 11.76
C SER A 359 -5.15 9.85 10.93
N ARG A 360 -3.93 9.35 10.68
CA ARG A 360 -3.65 8.32 9.67
C ARG A 360 -2.76 7.17 10.15
N LEU A 361 -2.62 7.01 11.45
CA LEU A 361 -1.74 5.98 12.01
C LEU A 361 -2.47 4.67 12.22
N LYS A 362 -1.75 3.56 12.02
CA LYS A 362 -2.17 2.27 12.53
C LYS A 362 -2.28 2.34 14.06
N PRO A 363 -3.31 1.72 14.68
CA PRO A 363 -3.49 1.77 16.14
C PRO A 363 -2.24 1.36 16.93
N GLN A 364 -1.53 0.33 16.47
CA GLN A 364 -0.28 -0.12 17.10
C GLN A 364 0.81 0.96 17.06
N ASN A 365 0.95 1.68 15.95
CA ASN A 365 1.92 2.77 15.82
C ASN A 365 1.50 3.97 16.68
N ALA A 366 0.19 4.27 16.75
CA ALA A 366 -0.34 5.31 17.62
C ALA A 366 -0.08 5.03 19.11
N GLU A 367 -0.25 3.78 19.55
CA GLU A 367 0.07 3.36 20.92
C GLU A 367 1.57 3.43 21.21
N LYS A 368 2.40 2.93 20.28
CA LYS A 368 3.86 2.94 20.42
C LYS A 368 4.42 4.35 20.51
N ILE A 369 3.99 5.27 19.64
CA ILE A 369 4.50 6.65 19.67
C ILE A 369 4.02 7.40 20.92
N LYS A 370 2.79 7.16 21.36
CA LYS A 370 2.28 7.75 22.60
C LYS A 370 3.15 7.31 23.78
N LYS A 371 3.41 6.00 23.91
CA LYS A 371 4.27 5.46 24.96
C LYS A 371 5.69 6.04 24.86
N ALA A 372 6.27 6.09 23.68
CA ALA A 372 7.61 6.65 23.47
C ALA A 372 7.70 8.14 23.84
N SER A 373 6.62 8.90 23.60
CA SER A 373 6.53 10.29 24.04
C SER A 373 6.41 10.42 25.55
N GLU A 374 5.62 9.56 26.20
CA GLU A 374 5.44 9.55 27.67
C GLU A 374 6.73 9.16 28.40
N THR A 375 7.52 8.24 27.83
CA THR A 375 8.82 7.83 28.40
C THR A 375 9.96 8.79 28.03
N GLY A 376 9.71 9.82 27.23
CA GLY A 376 10.73 10.75 26.73
C GLY A 376 11.69 10.18 25.69
N ALA A 377 11.40 8.99 25.14
CA ALA A 377 12.21 8.37 24.08
C ALA A 377 12.09 9.13 22.75
N VAL A 378 10.94 9.75 22.49
CA VAL A 378 10.73 10.62 21.32
C VAL A 378 10.08 11.93 21.76
N LYS A 379 10.70 13.08 21.43
CA LYS A 379 10.11 14.41 21.66
C LYS A 379 9.12 14.72 20.53
N LEU A 380 7.82 14.78 20.84
CA LEU A 380 6.79 15.15 19.88
C LEU A 380 6.62 16.66 19.78
N LEU A 381 6.74 17.19 18.57
CA LEU A 381 6.59 18.59 18.22
C LEU A 381 5.36 18.73 17.31
N MET A 382 4.19 18.76 17.93
CA MET A 382 2.91 18.87 17.22
C MET A 382 2.69 20.31 16.74
N ASN A 383 1.79 20.49 15.78
CA ASN A 383 1.54 21.78 15.14
C ASN A 383 2.80 22.48 14.63
N SER A 384 3.87 21.74 14.30
CA SER A 384 5.14 22.34 13.89
C SER A 384 5.43 22.10 12.41
N SER A 385 5.99 23.11 11.75
CA SER A 385 6.48 23.03 10.37
C SER A 385 7.94 23.49 10.32
N VAL A 386 8.81 22.70 9.70
CA VAL A 386 10.20 23.13 9.43
C VAL A 386 10.16 24.27 8.43
N THR A 387 10.89 25.35 8.70
CA THR A 387 10.99 26.52 7.81
C THR A 387 12.40 26.71 7.25
N GLU A 388 13.42 26.18 7.90
CA GLU A 388 14.82 26.27 7.49
C GLU A 388 15.65 25.17 8.15
N ILE A 389 16.66 24.66 7.44
CA ILE A 389 17.66 23.72 7.95
C ILE A 389 19.04 24.34 7.81
N THR A 390 19.82 24.32 8.88
CA THR A 390 21.22 24.74 8.91
C THR A 390 22.12 23.54 9.20
N LYS A 391 23.44 23.75 9.22
CA LYS A 391 24.41 22.68 9.48
C LYS A 391 24.18 21.97 10.82
N ASP A 392 23.77 22.70 11.86
CA ASP A 392 23.70 22.17 13.23
C ASP A 392 22.29 22.24 13.86
N ALA A 393 21.34 22.90 13.20
CA ALA A 393 19.98 23.09 13.72
C ALA A 393 18.94 23.21 12.61
N ALA A 394 17.67 23.04 12.97
CA ALA A 394 16.52 23.31 12.12
C ALA A 394 15.59 24.28 12.83
N THR A 395 15.04 25.23 12.09
CA THR A 395 14.04 26.18 12.58
C THR A 395 12.66 25.61 12.34
N LEU A 396 11.86 25.47 13.40
CA LEU A 396 10.49 25.02 13.35
C LEU A 396 9.57 26.16 13.75
N LYS A 397 8.52 26.37 12.97
CA LYS A 397 7.44 27.30 13.28
C LYS A 397 6.26 26.53 13.86
N ASP A 398 5.79 26.96 15.03
CA ASP A 398 4.50 26.54 15.57
C ASP A 398 3.38 27.19 14.73
N ASN A 399 2.51 26.37 14.16
CA ASN A 399 1.43 26.78 13.26
C ASN A 399 0.27 27.45 14.02
N GLY A 400 0.13 27.22 15.32
CA GLY A 400 -0.90 27.81 16.16
C GLY A 400 -0.48 29.17 16.73
N THR A 401 0.74 29.27 17.26
CA THR A 401 1.24 30.51 17.89
C THR A 401 2.04 31.39 16.93
N GLY A 402 2.56 30.82 15.84
CA GLY A 402 3.46 31.49 14.91
C GLY A 402 4.90 31.62 15.40
N THR A 403 5.22 31.14 16.61
CA THR A 403 6.57 31.26 17.19
C THR A 403 7.54 30.30 16.50
N ALA A 404 8.77 30.78 16.27
CA ALA A 404 9.85 29.96 15.74
C ALA A 404 10.77 29.49 16.87
N GLU A 405 11.10 28.20 16.87
CA GLU A 405 12.08 27.57 17.76
C GLU A 405 13.18 26.92 16.92
N GLN A 406 14.44 27.03 17.35
CA GLN A 406 15.54 26.28 16.77
C GLN A 406 15.79 25.00 17.56
N ILE A 407 15.92 23.90 16.85
CA ILE A 407 16.18 22.59 17.41
C ILE A 407 17.48 22.05 16.84
N LYS A 408 18.44 21.77 17.73
CA LYS A 408 19.70 21.11 17.37
C LYS A 408 19.39 19.75 16.72
N ASN A 409 20.07 19.46 15.62
CA ASN A 409 20.03 18.15 15.00
C ASN A 409 21.32 17.92 14.23
N ASP A 410 21.79 16.69 14.23
CA ASP A 410 22.89 16.19 13.42
C ASP A 410 22.36 15.59 12.11
N LEU A 411 21.16 14.99 12.14
CA LEU A 411 20.49 14.38 10.97
C LEU A 411 19.01 14.78 10.89
N VAL A 412 18.48 14.87 9.67
CA VAL A 412 17.06 15.13 9.39
C VAL A 412 16.50 14.03 8.50
N TYR A 413 15.42 13.37 8.92
CA TYR A 413 14.69 12.39 8.12
C TYR A 413 13.30 12.90 7.73
N VAL A 414 13.02 12.92 6.44
CA VAL A 414 11.82 13.53 5.87
C VAL A 414 10.87 12.46 5.34
N PHE A 415 9.71 12.31 5.99
CA PHE A 415 8.67 11.33 5.66
C PHE A 415 7.29 11.98 5.50
N ILE A 416 7.21 12.98 4.63
CA ILE A 416 6.00 13.77 4.36
C ILE A 416 5.13 13.23 3.19
N GLY A 417 5.43 12.01 2.74
CA GLY A 417 4.76 11.34 1.63
C GLY A 417 5.53 11.44 0.31
N GLY A 418 4.98 10.82 -0.74
CA GLY A 418 5.51 10.90 -2.11
C GLY A 418 4.62 11.74 -3.00
N GLU A 419 5.18 12.21 -4.11
CA GLU A 419 4.41 12.80 -5.20
C GLU A 419 3.81 11.69 -6.07
N LEU A 420 2.52 11.82 -6.37
CA LEU A 420 1.87 10.95 -7.33
C LEU A 420 2.42 11.29 -8.73
N PRO A 421 2.66 10.30 -9.61
CA PRO A 421 3.15 10.56 -10.96
C PRO A 421 2.06 11.11 -11.90
N THR A 422 1.05 11.80 -11.37
CA THR A 422 -0.10 12.37 -12.09
C THR A 422 0.36 13.29 -13.22
N ALA A 423 1.23 14.25 -12.93
CA ALA A 423 1.75 15.17 -13.94
C ALA A 423 2.53 14.47 -15.06
N PHE A 424 3.27 13.41 -14.72
CA PHE A 424 3.99 12.60 -15.73
C PHE A 424 3.00 11.84 -16.63
N LEU A 425 1.98 11.21 -16.05
CA LEU A 425 0.95 10.50 -16.79
C LEU A 425 0.14 11.42 -17.70
N GLU A 426 -0.27 12.59 -17.21
CA GLU A 426 -1.00 13.59 -18.00
C GLU A 426 -0.15 14.10 -19.17
N LYS A 427 1.15 14.33 -18.95
CA LYS A 427 2.09 14.74 -20.01
C LYS A 427 2.22 13.70 -21.12
N ILE A 428 2.06 12.41 -20.81
CA ILE A 428 2.04 11.32 -21.80
C ILE A 428 0.69 11.24 -22.53
N GLY A 429 -0.36 11.87 -22.00
CA GLY A 429 -1.73 11.82 -22.52
C GLY A 429 -2.61 10.74 -21.86
N VAL A 430 -2.16 10.16 -20.74
CA VAL A 430 -2.99 9.24 -19.96
C VAL A 430 -4.07 10.04 -19.25
N GLN A 431 -5.33 9.64 -19.44
CA GLN A 431 -6.46 10.26 -18.77
C GLN A 431 -6.51 9.85 -17.30
N ILE A 432 -6.64 10.83 -16.42
CA ILE A 432 -6.75 10.62 -14.97
C ILE A 432 -8.15 11.01 -14.55
N THR A 433 -8.83 10.08 -13.87
CA THR A 433 -10.16 10.30 -13.31
C THR A 433 -10.12 10.27 -11.81
N LYS A 434 -10.91 11.14 -11.19
CA LYS A 434 -11.10 11.17 -9.76
C LYS A 434 -12.30 10.31 -9.41
N LYS A 435 -12.04 9.15 -8.81
CA LYS A 435 -13.07 8.16 -8.45
C LYS A 435 -13.64 8.42 -7.07
N PHE A 436 -14.96 8.47 -6.94
CA PHE A 436 -15.68 8.73 -5.69
C PHE A 436 -16.51 7.50 -5.28
N GLY A 437 -15.85 6.46 -4.75
CA GLY A 437 -16.54 5.25 -4.29
C GLY A 437 -16.87 4.26 -5.41
N GLU A 438 -16.18 4.33 -6.55
CA GLU A 438 -16.37 3.39 -7.64
C GLU A 438 -15.77 2.02 -7.33
N ALA A 439 -16.40 0.95 -7.81
CA ALA A 439 -15.90 -0.42 -7.66
C ALA A 439 -14.73 -0.67 -8.61
N ILE A 440 -13.60 -1.12 -8.03
CA ILE A 440 -12.45 -1.65 -8.76
C ILE A 440 -12.61 -3.14 -8.99
N LEU A 441 -13.17 -3.86 -8.01
CA LEU A 441 -13.55 -5.26 -8.15
C LEU A 441 -15.01 -5.42 -7.73
N LYS A 442 -15.79 -6.03 -8.62
CA LYS A 442 -17.19 -6.40 -8.44
C LYS A 442 -17.38 -7.78 -9.08
N HIS A 443 -18.22 -8.61 -8.48
CA HIS A 443 -18.64 -9.88 -9.07
C HIS A 443 -19.68 -9.66 -10.18
#